data_AF-A0A939VX23-F1
#
_entry.id   AF-A0A939VX23-F1
#
_cell.length_a   1.000
_cell.length_b   1.000
_cell.length_c   1.000
_cell.angle_alpha   90.00
_cell.angle_beta   90.00
_cell.angle_gamma   90.00
#
_symmetry.space_group_name_H-M   'P 1'
#
loop_
_entity.id
_entity.type
_entity.pdbx_description
1 polymer ?
#
loop_
_entity_poly.entity_id
_entity_poly.type
_entity_poly.pdbx_seq_one_letter_code
_entity_poly.pdbx_strand_id
1 'polypeptide(L)'
;DNFSYQFTPLCFIGHSHVPVGFCKKPITSFSDRMICSLDKWESRNVPPGQFKHSDSITVELDAGHKYLLNVGSVGQPRNRDPRASFAIYDSDRQIVTRYRIPYDIATAQQKILAAGLPERLASRLALGI
;
A
#
# COMPACT_ATOMS: atom_id res chain seq x y z
N ASP A 1 -20.88 2.97 7.35
CA ASP A 1 -19.50 3.01 6.84
C ASP A 1 -19.06 1.58 6.50
N ASN A 2 -18.00 1.37 5.71
CA ASN A 2 -17.55 0.01 5.36
C ASN A 2 -16.95 -0.76 6.57
N PHE A 3 -16.54 -0.06 7.62
CA PHE A 3 -16.03 -0.68 8.85
C PHE A 3 -17.12 -1.43 9.63
N SER A 4 -18.40 -1.20 9.35
CA SER A 4 -19.50 -2.01 9.89
C SER A 4 -19.43 -3.47 9.45
N TYR A 5 -18.80 -3.76 8.30
CA TYR A 5 -18.59 -5.13 7.80
C TYR A 5 -17.25 -5.75 8.23
N GLN A 6 -16.42 -4.99 8.97
CA GLN A 6 -15.13 -5.43 9.45
C GLN A 6 -15.23 -5.82 10.93
N PHE A 7 -14.97 -7.09 11.25
CA PHE A 7 -15.04 -7.62 12.62
C PHE A 7 -13.67 -7.68 13.33
N THR A 8 -12.58 -7.51 12.59
CA THR A 8 -11.20 -7.51 13.12
C THR A 8 -10.64 -6.09 13.25
N PRO A 9 -9.65 -5.85 14.12
CA PRO A 9 -8.97 -4.55 14.21
C PRO A 9 -8.22 -4.15 12.92
N LEU A 10 -7.78 -5.12 12.12
CA LEU A 10 -7.01 -4.89 10.91
C LEU A 10 -7.61 -5.66 9.73
N CYS A 11 -7.74 -4.98 8.60
CA CYS A 11 -8.19 -5.56 7.34
C CYS A 11 -7.26 -5.10 6.20
N PHE A 12 -6.66 -6.05 5.51
CA PHE A 12 -5.86 -5.79 4.30
C PHE A 12 -6.73 -5.94 3.06
N ILE A 13 -6.64 -4.96 2.16
CA ILE A 13 -7.32 -4.96 0.87
C ILE A 13 -6.32 -4.76 -0.27
N GLY A 14 -6.74 -5.12 -1.48
CA GLY A 14 -5.93 -4.97 -2.69
C GLY A 14 -6.78 -4.47 -3.86
N HIS A 15 -6.64 -5.11 -5.02
CA HIS A 15 -7.43 -4.89 -6.24
C HIS A 15 -7.22 -3.54 -6.97
N SER A 16 -7.23 -2.41 -6.27
CA SER A 16 -7.05 -1.08 -6.88
C SER A 16 -5.64 -0.84 -7.41
N HIS A 17 -4.66 -1.56 -6.86
CA HIS A 17 -3.22 -1.35 -7.07
C HIS A 17 -2.71 0.03 -6.60
N VAL A 18 -3.50 0.73 -5.78
CA VAL A 18 -3.17 2.04 -5.23
C VAL A 18 -3.14 1.92 -3.70
N PRO A 19 -1.99 2.19 -3.06
CA PRO A 19 -1.90 2.15 -1.61
C PRO A 19 -2.73 3.30 -1.00
N VAL A 20 -3.63 2.94 -0.09
CA VAL A 20 -4.58 3.83 0.58
C VAL A 20 -4.83 3.25 1.97
N GLY A 21 -4.95 4.09 2.99
CA GLY A 21 -5.18 3.65 4.36
C GLY A 21 -6.27 4.47 5.04
N PHE A 22 -7.12 3.80 5.81
CA PHE A 22 -8.13 4.43 6.66
C PHE A 22 -8.06 3.89 8.07
N CYS A 23 -8.34 4.76 9.04
CA CYS A 23 -8.46 4.41 10.44
C CYS A 23 -9.82 4.87 10.98
N LYS A 24 -10.51 3.98 11.70
CA LYS A 24 -11.71 4.27 12.47
C LYS A 24 -11.39 4.24 13.95
N LYS A 25 -11.59 5.36 14.62
CA LYS A 25 -11.36 5.55 16.05
C LYS A 25 -12.47 4.89 16.88
N PRO A 26 -12.20 4.48 18.14
CA PRO A 26 -13.24 3.99 19.02
C PRO A 26 -14.27 5.10 19.32
N ILE A 27 -15.51 4.70 19.58
CA ILE A 27 -16.65 5.62 19.84
C ILE A 27 -16.39 6.53 21.06
N THR A 28 -15.59 6.07 22.02
CA THR A 28 -15.17 6.83 23.21
C THR A 28 -14.25 8.00 22.89
N SER A 29 -13.73 8.08 21.67
CA SER A 29 -12.92 9.22 21.23
C SER A 29 -13.85 10.42 21.00
N PHE A 30 -13.76 11.45 21.83
CA PHE A 30 -14.51 12.71 21.71
C PHE A 30 -14.04 13.57 20.51
N SER A 31 -13.95 12.97 19.32
CA SER A 31 -13.53 13.66 18.09
C SER A 31 -14.65 13.67 17.06
N ASP A 32 -14.86 14.82 16.42
CA ASP A 32 -15.90 15.01 15.40
C ASP A 32 -15.74 14.09 14.17
N ARG A 33 -14.54 13.57 13.91
CA ARG A 33 -14.26 12.63 12.81
C ARG A 33 -13.88 11.26 13.33
N MET A 34 -14.85 10.35 13.32
CA MET A 34 -14.69 8.95 13.72
C MET A 34 -13.85 8.13 12.73
N ILE A 35 -13.79 8.53 11.46
CA ILE A 35 -12.99 7.90 10.40
C ILE A 35 -12.04 8.94 9.82
N CYS A 36 -10.77 8.57 9.65
CA CYS A 36 -9.73 9.42 9.09
C CYS A 36 -8.92 8.66 8.03
N SER A 37 -8.50 9.37 6.98
CA SER A 37 -7.50 8.88 6.03
C SER A 37 -6.12 8.89 6.67
N LEU A 38 -5.30 7.90 6.32
CA LEU A 38 -3.90 7.82 6.70
C LEU A 38 -3.06 8.44 5.58
N ASP A 39 -3.06 9.78 5.46
CA ASP A 39 -2.40 10.49 4.34
C ASP A 39 -0.92 10.13 4.19
N LYS A 40 -0.25 9.86 5.33
CA LYS A 40 1.13 9.36 5.34
C LYS A 40 1.26 8.05 4.55
N TRP A 41 0.29 7.14 4.63
CA TRP A 41 0.30 5.85 3.93
C TRP A 41 0.33 5.98 2.40
N GLU A 42 -0.15 7.10 1.85
CA GLU A 42 -0.18 7.35 0.40
C GLU A 42 1.08 8.05 -0.11
N SER A 43 1.96 8.49 0.81
CA SER A 43 3.14 9.30 0.47
C SER A 43 4.13 8.55 -0.42
N ARG A 44 4.74 9.28 -1.35
CA ARG A 44 5.61 8.74 -2.43
C ARG A 44 7.10 9.02 -2.27
N ASN A 45 7.48 9.95 -1.39
CA ASN A 45 8.87 10.33 -1.14
C ASN A 45 9.14 10.20 0.36
N VAL A 46 9.72 9.08 0.77
CA VAL A 46 10.00 8.77 2.17
C VAL A 46 11.49 8.50 2.30
N PRO A 47 12.14 8.81 3.45
CA PRO A 47 13.52 8.41 3.69
C PRO A 47 13.76 6.91 3.41
N PRO A 48 15.01 6.56 3.03
CA PRO A 48 15.36 5.20 2.68
C PRO A 48 15.07 4.24 3.84
N GLY A 49 14.31 3.19 3.54
CA GLY A 49 13.98 2.10 4.44
C GLY A 49 15.10 1.07 4.56
N GLN A 50 14.75 -0.09 5.14
CA GLN A 50 15.69 -1.16 5.47
C GLN A 50 16.34 -1.82 4.25
N PHE A 51 15.71 -1.76 3.07
CA PHE A 51 16.32 -2.20 1.82
C PHE A 51 17.02 -1.03 1.12
N LYS A 52 18.20 -1.27 0.54
CA LYS A 52 18.92 -0.27 -0.26
C LYS A 52 17.99 0.32 -1.32
N HIS A 53 17.75 1.63 -1.29
CA HIS A 53 16.86 2.37 -2.20
C HIS A 53 15.35 2.04 -2.09
N SER A 54 14.89 1.55 -0.94
CA SER A 54 13.45 1.42 -0.66
C SER A 54 12.91 2.62 0.10
N ASP A 55 11.63 2.94 -0.07
CA ASP A 55 10.90 3.81 0.87
C ASP A 55 10.12 2.91 1.82
N SER A 56 10.03 3.28 3.10
CA SER A 56 9.20 2.56 4.06
C SER A 56 8.34 3.49 4.91
N ILE A 57 7.05 3.17 5.05
CA ILE A 57 6.11 3.89 5.92
C ILE A 57 5.57 2.94 6.95
N THR A 58 5.76 3.29 8.22
CA THR A 58 5.30 2.50 9.35
C THR A 58 4.08 3.14 9.98
N VAL A 59 3.08 2.31 10.28
CA VAL A 59 1.88 2.66 11.05
C VAL A 59 1.80 1.73 12.24
N GLU A 60 1.75 2.31 13.43
CA GLU A 60 1.45 1.60 14.67
C GLU A 60 -0.07 1.45 14.80
N LEU A 61 -0.52 0.27 15.25
CA LEU A 61 -1.95 -0.04 15.38
C LEU A 61 -2.37 0.19 16.83
N ASP A 62 -3.21 1.20 17.02
CA ASP A 62 -3.73 1.57 18.33
C ASP A 62 -4.85 0.61 18.77
N ALA A 63 -4.84 0.23 20.04
CA ALA A 63 -5.91 -0.58 20.61
C ALA A 63 -7.28 0.12 20.47
N GLY A 64 -8.32 -0.67 20.18
CA GLY A 64 -9.69 -0.18 19.98
C GLY A 64 -9.94 0.55 18.66
N HIS A 65 -8.90 0.79 17.85
CA HIS A 65 -9.05 1.32 16.50
C HIS A 65 -9.28 0.20 15.48
N LYS A 66 -9.88 0.55 14.34
CA LYS A 66 -9.96 -0.34 13.17
C LYS A 66 -9.21 0.26 12.00
N TYR A 67 -8.41 -0.55 11.32
CA TYR A 67 -7.59 -0.17 10.18
C TYR A 67 -8.04 -0.92 8.94
N LEU A 68 -8.14 -0.20 7.82
CA LEU A 68 -8.37 -0.73 6.49
C LEU A 68 -7.24 -0.27 5.59
N LEU A 69 -6.35 -1.19 5.22
CA LEU A 69 -5.10 -0.87 4.53
C LEU A 69 -5.03 -1.54 3.16
N ASN A 70 -4.94 -0.73 2.11
CA ASN A 70 -4.50 -1.17 0.79
C ASN A 70 -2.98 -1.01 0.70
N VAL A 71 -2.28 -2.12 0.44
CA VAL A 71 -0.81 -2.12 0.39
C VAL A 71 -0.26 -1.70 -0.98
N GLY A 72 -1.13 -1.54 -1.98
CA GLY A 72 -0.76 -1.28 -3.37
C GLY A 72 -0.61 -2.58 -4.17
N SER A 73 0.28 -2.57 -5.16
CA SER A 73 0.55 -3.73 -6.01
C SER A 73 2.05 -3.97 -6.16
N VAL A 74 2.45 -5.24 -6.13
CA VAL A 74 3.83 -5.66 -6.38
C VAL A 74 4.16 -5.52 -7.86
N GLY A 75 3.27 -5.96 -8.75
CA GLY A 75 3.58 -6.12 -10.18
C GLY A 75 3.02 -5.05 -11.11
N GLN A 76 1.92 -4.38 -10.75
CA GLN A 76 1.33 -3.34 -11.60
C GLN A 76 0.78 -2.18 -10.75
N PRO A 77 1.63 -1.39 -10.09
CA PRO A 77 1.20 -0.17 -9.38
C PRO A 77 0.43 0.77 -10.32
N ARG A 78 -0.62 1.43 -9.83
CA ARG A 78 -1.47 2.36 -10.61
C ARG A 78 -1.52 3.78 -10.07
N ASN A 79 -0.51 4.18 -9.31
CA ASN A 79 -0.43 5.46 -8.60
C ASN A 79 0.67 6.40 -9.12
N ARG A 80 1.12 6.20 -10.37
CA ARG A 80 2.22 6.94 -11.02
C ARG A 80 3.58 6.82 -10.34
N ASP A 81 3.74 5.80 -9.51
CA ASP A 81 5.03 5.40 -8.95
C ASP A 81 5.24 3.94 -9.41
N PRO A 82 6.25 3.67 -10.26
CA PRO A 82 6.41 2.36 -10.89
C PRO A 82 7.03 1.32 -9.95
N ARG A 83 7.50 1.70 -8.75
CA ARG A 83 8.12 0.78 -7.79
C ARG A 83 7.12 -0.26 -7.28
N ALA A 84 7.61 -1.45 -6.96
CA ALA A 84 6.78 -2.50 -6.36
C ALA A 84 6.28 -2.05 -4.97
N SER A 85 5.04 -2.41 -4.62
CA SER A 85 4.40 -2.12 -3.33
C SER A 85 4.08 -3.39 -2.57
N PHE A 86 4.46 -3.47 -1.30
CA PHE A 86 3.99 -4.52 -0.38
C PHE A 86 4.05 -4.00 1.06
N ALA A 87 3.58 -4.80 2.02
CA ALA A 87 3.71 -4.48 3.43
C ALA A 87 4.12 -5.70 4.25
N ILE A 88 4.79 -5.45 5.37
CA ILE A 88 5.07 -6.42 6.42
C ILE A 88 4.22 -6.05 7.62
N TYR A 89 3.56 -7.03 8.21
CA TYR A 89 2.81 -6.88 9.45
C TYR A 89 3.52 -7.66 10.55
N ASP A 90 3.95 -6.93 11.59
CA ASP A 90 4.47 -7.47 12.83
C ASP A 90 3.30 -7.57 13.83
N SER A 91 2.82 -8.79 14.04
CA SER A 91 1.69 -9.06 14.93
C SER A 91 2.03 -8.94 16.41
N ASP A 92 3.30 -9.12 16.79
CA ASP A 92 3.70 -9.03 18.19
C ASP A 92 3.80 -7.58 18.62
N ARG A 93 4.31 -6.73 17.72
CA ARG A 93 4.46 -5.28 17.96
C ARG A 93 3.23 -4.48 17.55
N GLN A 94 2.28 -5.08 16.84
CA GLN A 94 1.10 -4.42 16.26
C GLN A 94 1.50 -3.27 15.32
N ILE A 95 2.40 -3.56 14.37
CA ILE A 95 2.96 -2.56 13.44
C ILE A 95 2.81 -3.05 12.00
N VAL A 96 2.36 -2.18 11.10
CA VAL A 96 2.38 -2.43 9.66
C VAL A 96 3.35 -1.48 8.97
N THR A 97 4.32 -2.03 8.25
CA THR A 97 5.27 -1.26 7.44
C THR A 97 5.05 -1.53 5.96
N ARG A 98 4.68 -0.50 5.20
CA ARG A 98 4.61 -0.55 3.73
C ARG A 98 5.96 -0.22 3.14
N TYR A 99 6.37 -1.00 2.14
CA TYR A 99 7.60 -0.81 1.39
C TYR A 99 7.31 -0.46 -0.07
N ARG A 100 8.15 0.41 -0.64
CA ARG A 100 8.23 0.68 -2.07
C ARG A 100 9.65 0.39 -2.55
N ILE A 101 9.81 -0.53 -3.48
CA ILE A 101 11.14 -1.00 -3.92
C ILE A 101 11.27 -0.90 -5.45
N PRO A 102 12.35 -0.29 -5.98
CA PRO A 102 12.65 -0.36 -7.40
C PRO A 102 12.92 -1.80 -7.84
N TYR A 103 12.53 -2.13 -9.06
CA TYR A 103 12.83 -3.43 -9.68
C TYR A 103 13.21 -3.22 -11.14
N ASP A 104 13.71 -4.28 -11.77
CA ASP A 104 14.08 -4.26 -13.18
C ASP A 104 12.82 -4.28 -14.07
N ILE A 105 12.29 -3.08 -14.33
CA ILE A 105 11.13 -2.84 -15.19
C ILE A 105 11.44 -3.26 -16.62
N ALA A 106 12.65 -3.01 -17.11
CA ALA A 106 13.02 -3.31 -18.50
C ALA A 106 12.94 -4.82 -18.78
N THR A 107 13.51 -5.64 -17.89
CA THR A 107 13.41 -7.10 -18.00
C THR A 107 11.96 -7.58 -17.89
N ALA A 108 11.14 -6.99 -17.02
CA ALA A 108 9.72 -7.34 -16.92
C ALA A 108 8.94 -6.99 -18.20
N GLN A 109 9.21 -5.83 -18.80
CA GLN A 109 8.63 -5.40 -20.07
C GLN A 109 9.01 -6.33 -21.22
N GLN A 110 10.30 -6.70 -21.31
CA GLN A 110 10.78 -7.64 -22.33
C GLN A 110 10.07 -8.99 -22.24
N LYS A 111 9.84 -9.51 -21.02
CA LYS A 111 9.10 -10.76 -20.82
C LYS A 111 7.66 -10.67 -21.32
N ILE A 112 6.98 -9.54 -21.12
CA ILE A 112 5.61 -9.30 -21.62
C ILE A 112 5.60 -9.31 -23.15
N LEU A 113 6.54 -8.60 -23.78
CA LEU A 113 6.65 -8.52 -25.24
C LEU A 113 7.02 -9.88 -25.86
N ALA A 114 7.97 -10.60 -25.26
CA ALA A 114 8.39 -11.93 -25.71
C ALA A 114 7.24 -12.96 -25.61
N ALA A 115 6.29 -12.75 -24.70
CA ALA A 115 5.09 -13.57 -24.59
C ALA A 115 3.99 -13.22 -25.63
N GLY A 116 4.25 -12.27 -26.54
CA GLY A 116 3.27 -11.83 -27.55
C GLY A 116 2.10 -11.03 -26.98
N LEU A 117 2.22 -10.51 -25.75
CA LEU A 117 1.17 -9.73 -25.11
C LEU A 117 1.14 -8.28 -25.65
N PRO A 118 -0.01 -7.59 -25.56
CA PRO A 118 -0.12 -6.21 -26.05
C PRO A 118 0.91 -5.27 -25.42
N GLU A 119 1.59 -4.47 -26.24
CA GLU A 119 2.66 -3.55 -25.83
C GLU A 119 2.24 -2.62 -24.66
N ARG A 120 0.98 -2.18 -24.65
CA ARG A 120 0.42 -1.36 -23.58
C ARG A 120 0.54 -1.99 -22.19
N LEU A 121 0.63 -3.31 -22.07
CA LEU A 121 0.85 -4.01 -20.79
C LEU A 121 2.30 -3.86 -20.30
N ALA A 122 3.27 -3.77 -21.22
CA ALA A 122 4.65 -3.50 -20.91
C ALA A 122 4.85 -2.01 -20.58
N SER A 123 4.43 -1.10 -21.46
CA SER A 123 4.72 0.34 -21.33
C SER A 123 4.16 0.94 -20.05
N ARG A 124 3.02 0.44 -19.56
CA ARG A 124 2.40 0.93 -18.32
C ARG A 124 3.22 0.64 -17.05
N LEU A 125 4.08 -0.38 -17.06
CA LEU A 125 4.91 -0.70 -15.89
C LEU A 125 5.87 0.45 -15.54
N ALA A 126 6.49 1.05 -16.56
CA ALA A 126 7.40 2.20 -16.39
C ALA A 126 6.67 3.46 -15.93
N LEU A 127 5.38 3.59 -16.29
CA LEU A 127 4.56 4.74 -15.92
C LEU A 127 3.85 4.58 -14.57
N GLY A 128 3.71 3.34 -14.07
CA GLY A 128 2.91 3.02 -12.88
C GLY A 128 1.43 3.34 -13.06
N ILE A 129 0.83 2.92 -14.18
CA ILE A 129 -0.60 3.13 -14.53
C ILE A 129 -1.34 1.85 -14.92
#